data_AF-A0A6N7XS90-F1
#
_entry.id   AF-A0A6N7XS90-F1
#
_cell.length_a   1.000
_cell.length_b   1.000
_cell.length_c   1.000
_cell.angle_alpha   90.00
_cell.angle_beta   90.00
_cell.angle_gamma   90.00
#
_symmetry.space_group_name_H-M   'P 1'
#
loop_
_entity.id
_entity.type
_entity.pdbx_description
1 polymer ?
#
loop_
_entity_poly.entity_id
_entity_poly.type
_entity_poly.pdbx_seq_one_letter_code
_entity_poly.pdbx_strand_id
1 'polypeptide(L)'
;MKLGMRIILFLFSILLIGGFVADTYVSAGGLTEYKILDRKLKDNKKYIWTIEFNQDVDVEYLTKENIYIVNKDGNKLNNINIITDKNIVRLKNSYDYRINEEYTIVIEENLKSTKKINLAKAIKFPFMIRLDRPVAPNSPKSLGRPSSSTIKLEEIKGAEYSIYSIDDILMSELKWQDSNVFVDLKPNKFYRFVARIKETSNNLESDISLISEPIQTNSDSVTVTFVSKVSIGDMIPFGTAKVETNVPNAYSYELIYKLSGGAKEVTPRTVIDVEDQPLFRYTEYIDVNIYDNLGRLIQQFINVKLQKQI
;
A
#
# COMPACT_ATOMS: atom_id res chain seq x y z
N MET A 1 -17.45 4.71 -12.76
CA MET A 1 -17.55 4.11 -14.11
C MET A 1 -17.14 5.18 -15.13
N LYS A 2 -15.85 5.26 -15.51
CA LYS A 2 -15.37 6.24 -16.50
C LYS A 2 -15.92 5.83 -17.87
N LEU A 3 -16.62 6.75 -18.54
CA LEU A 3 -17.16 6.58 -19.89
C LEU A 3 -16.01 6.22 -20.85
N GLY A 4 -16.05 5.04 -21.45
CA GLY A 4 -15.08 4.65 -22.49
C GLY A 4 -15.20 5.59 -23.69
N MET A 5 -14.07 6.13 -24.15
CA MET A 5 -14.01 6.95 -25.36
C MET A 5 -14.50 6.15 -26.57
N ARG A 6 -15.45 6.72 -27.33
CA ARG A 6 -15.98 6.15 -28.58
C ARG A 6 -15.20 6.68 -29.77
N ILE A 7 -14.80 5.79 -30.67
CA ILE A 7 -14.24 6.14 -31.97
C ILE A 7 -15.28 5.70 -33.00
N ILE A 8 -15.83 6.66 -33.75
CA ILE A 8 -16.80 6.37 -34.81
C ILE A 8 -16.03 6.19 -36.12
N LEU A 9 -16.15 5.01 -36.72
CA LEU A 9 -15.53 4.64 -37.98
C LEU A 9 -16.59 4.37 -39.04
N PHE A 10 -16.36 4.91 -40.23
CA PHE A 10 -17.26 4.72 -41.36
C PHE A 10 -16.73 3.61 -42.26
N LEU A 11 -17.55 2.58 -42.47
CA LEU A 11 -17.34 1.49 -43.44
C LEU A 11 -17.64 1.94 -44.89
N PHE A 12 -17.89 3.22 -45.13
CA PHE A 12 -18.01 3.83 -46.46
C PHE A 12 -17.44 5.26 -46.45
N SER A 13 -16.87 5.71 -47.57
CA SER A 13 -16.62 7.13 -47.78
C SER A 13 -17.92 7.82 -48.22
N ILE A 14 -18.31 8.87 -47.52
CA ILE A 14 -19.12 9.92 -48.15
C ILE A 14 -18.11 10.79 -48.88
N LEU A 15 -18.14 10.75 -50.21
CA LEU A 15 -17.44 11.70 -51.06
C LEU A 15 -18.04 13.08 -50.77
N LEU A 16 -17.42 13.87 -49.88
CA LEU A 16 -17.72 15.28 -49.79
C LEU A 16 -17.00 15.94 -50.98
N ILE A 17 -17.79 16.29 -51.99
CA ILE A 17 -17.36 17.12 -53.12
C ILE A 17 -16.96 18.47 -52.53
N GLY A 18 -15.66 18.66 -52.33
CA GLY A 18 -15.03 19.89 -51.89
C GLY A 18 -13.57 19.82 -52.27
N GLY A 19 -13.22 20.44 -53.38
CA GLY A 19 -11.93 20.28 -54.06
C GLY A 19 -10.72 20.51 -53.15
N PHE A 20 -9.92 19.46 -53.00
CA PHE A 20 -8.49 19.57 -52.81
C PHE A 20 -7.86 18.65 -53.86
N VAL A 21 -7.07 19.23 -54.76
CA VAL A 21 -6.19 18.47 -55.64
C VAL A 21 -5.06 17.98 -54.75
N ALA A 22 -5.03 16.68 -54.49
CA ALA A 22 -3.85 16.00 -53.99
C ALA A 22 -3.28 15.20 -55.16
N ASP A 23 -2.03 15.51 -55.54
CA ASP A 23 -1.30 14.79 -56.57
C ASP A 23 -1.22 13.30 -56.22
N THR A 24 -1.87 12.47 -57.02
CA THR A 24 -1.78 11.01 -56.92
C THR A 24 -0.53 10.52 -57.66
N TYR A 25 0.51 10.18 -56.91
CA TYR A 25 1.54 9.27 -57.40
C TYR A 25 1.05 7.84 -57.19
N VAL A 26 0.68 7.17 -58.28
CA VAL A 26 0.49 5.72 -58.31
C VAL A 26 1.88 5.08 -58.42
N SER A 27 2.37 4.48 -57.33
CA SER A 27 3.50 3.56 -57.40
C SER A 27 3.00 2.12 -57.52
N ALA A 28 3.53 1.41 -58.51
CA ALA A 28 3.30 -0.01 -58.72
C ALA A 28 4.01 -0.81 -57.61
N GLY A 29 3.21 -1.50 -56.79
CA GLY A 29 3.62 -2.24 -55.60
C GLY A 29 2.67 -1.91 -54.47
N GLY A 30 1.48 -2.53 -54.49
CA GLY A 30 0.31 -2.15 -53.67
C GLY A 30 0.61 -2.05 -52.18
N LEU A 31 0.95 -0.85 -51.72
CA LEU A 31 1.05 -0.50 -50.31
C LEU A 31 -0.35 -0.09 -49.86
N THR A 32 -0.92 -0.83 -48.89
CA THR A 32 -2.18 -0.43 -48.25
C THR A 32 -2.02 0.96 -47.65
N GLU A 33 -2.86 1.89 -48.09
CA GLU A 33 -2.82 3.28 -47.62
C GLU A 33 -3.61 3.42 -46.31
N TYR A 34 -2.92 3.67 -45.20
CA TYR A 34 -3.56 3.81 -43.89
C TYR A 34 -4.03 5.24 -43.64
N LYS A 35 -5.28 5.40 -43.16
CA LYS A 35 -5.72 6.60 -42.46
C LYS A 35 -5.15 6.57 -41.04
N ILE A 36 -4.24 7.49 -40.74
CA ILE A 36 -3.67 7.62 -39.40
C ILE A 36 -4.52 8.61 -38.61
N LEU A 37 -5.04 8.17 -37.46
CA LEU A 37 -5.78 9.03 -36.52
C LEU A 37 -4.81 9.69 -35.53
N ASP A 38 -5.25 10.79 -34.90
CA ASP A 38 -4.44 11.48 -33.90
C ASP A 38 -4.07 10.58 -32.73
N ARG A 39 -2.80 10.63 -32.30
CA ARG A 39 -2.33 9.90 -31.13
C ARG A 39 -3.13 10.29 -29.88
N LYS A 40 -3.47 9.30 -29.04
CA LYS A 40 -4.11 9.54 -27.74
C LYS A 40 -3.26 9.07 -26.56
N LEU A 41 -3.33 9.82 -25.47
CA LEU A 41 -2.77 9.44 -24.17
C LEU A 41 -3.85 8.77 -23.32
N LYS A 42 -3.47 7.74 -22.57
CA LYS A 42 -4.36 7.02 -21.64
C LYS A 42 -3.70 6.87 -20.28
N ASP A 43 -4.51 7.01 -19.24
CA ASP A 43 -4.14 7.03 -17.82
C ASP A 43 -4.39 5.68 -17.13
N ASN A 44 -4.46 4.57 -17.88
CA ASN A 44 -4.80 3.26 -17.32
C ASN A 44 -4.13 2.14 -18.10
N LYS A 45 -3.35 1.30 -17.39
CA LYS A 45 -2.63 0.14 -17.95
C LYS A 45 -3.56 -0.96 -18.51
N LYS A 46 -4.81 -1.01 -18.07
CA LYS A 46 -5.84 -2.00 -18.47
C LYS A 46 -6.95 -1.39 -19.32
N TYR A 47 -6.63 -0.35 -20.08
CA TYR A 47 -7.62 0.36 -20.89
C TYR A 47 -8.29 -0.58 -21.92
N ILE A 48 -9.62 -0.54 -21.98
CA ILE A 48 -10.42 -1.27 -22.98
C ILE A 48 -10.78 -0.30 -24.10
N TRP A 49 -10.35 -0.62 -25.32
CA TRP A 49 -10.71 0.17 -26.48
C TRP A 49 -12.10 -0.20 -26.95
N THR A 50 -12.95 0.80 -27.20
CA THR A 50 -14.28 0.63 -27.80
C THR A 50 -14.31 1.36 -29.12
N ILE A 51 -14.60 0.62 -30.18
CA ILE A 51 -14.62 1.08 -31.56
C ILE A 51 -16.05 0.89 -32.04
N GLU A 52 -16.64 1.94 -32.56
CA GLU A 52 -18.01 1.95 -33.07
C GLU A 52 -17.95 2.14 -34.59
N PHE A 53 -18.50 1.18 -35.31
CA PHE A 53 -18.65 1.24 -36.74
C PHE A 53 -20.02 1.81 -37.11
N ASN A 54 -20.15 2.40 -38.28
CA ASN A 54 -21.45 2.89 -38.78
C ASN A 54 -22.38 1.77 -39.29
N GLN A 55 -21.91 0.52 -39.32
CA GLN A 55 -22.70 -0.67 -39.65
C GLN A 55 -22.26 -1.84 -38.77
N ASP A 56 -23.14 -2.83 -38.62
CA ASP A 56 -22.86 -4.06 -37.91
C ASP A 56 -21.67 -4.79 -38.53
N VAL A 57 -20.72 -5.20 -37.70
CA VAL A 57 -19.50 -5.88 -38.13
C VAL A 57 -19.78 -7.37 -38.33
N ASP A 58 -19.23 -7.93 -39.39
CA ASP A 58 -19.28 -9.37 -39.63
C ASP A 58 -18.25 -10.10 -38.77
N VAL A 59 -18.73 -10.97 -37.87
CA VAL A 59 -17.90 -11.73 -36.94
C VAL A 59 -16.91 -12.65 -37.64
N GLU A 60 -17.22 -13.13 -38.85
CA GLU A 60 -16.32 -13.99 -39.64
C GLU A 60 -15.04 -13.24 -40.05
N TYR A 61 -15.14 -11.92 -40.18
CA TYR A 61 -14.02 -11.05 -40.57
C TYR A 61 -13.36 -10.37 -39.37
N LEU A 62 -13.87 -10.56 -38.15
CA LEU A 62 -13.33 -9.97 -36.94
C LEU A 62 -12.18 -10.82 -36.36
N THR A 63 -11.09 -10.91 -37.13
CA THR A 63 -9.93 -11.73 -36.79
C THR A 63 -8.76 -10.88 -36.26
N LYS A 64 -7.76 -11.52 -35.64
CA LYS A 64 -6.50 -10.87 -35.23
C LYS A 64 -5.63 -10.43 -36.42
N GLU A 65 -6.01 -10.80 -37.65
CA GLU A 65 -5.40 -10.29 -38.87
C GLU A 65 -6.04 -8.98 -39.34
N ASN A 66 -7.35 -8.82 -39.12
CA ASN A 66 -8.09 -7.63 -39.56
C ASN A 66 -8.19 -6.55 -38.49
N ILE A 67 -8.09 -6.91 -37.20
CA ILE A 67 -8.03 -5.93 -36.11
C ILE A 67 -7.07 -6.41 -35.02
N TYR A 68 -6.07 -5.60 -34.74
CA TYR A 68 -5.04 -5.95 -33.78
C TYR A 68 -4.37 -4.72 -33.17
N ILE A 69 -3.50 -4.94 -32.19
CA ILE A 69 -2.68 -3.90 -31.58
C ILE A 69 -1.23 -4.29 -31.79
N VAL A 70 -0.40 -3.35 -32.23
CA VAL A 70 1.06 -3.51 -32.30
C VAL A 70 1.76 -2.65 -31.27
N ASN A 71 2.94 -3.08 -30.82
CA ASN A 71 3.84 -2.25 -30.03
C ASN A 71 4.67 -1.29 -30.91
N LYS A 72 5.53 -0.49 -30.29
CA LYS A 72 6.43 0.48 -30.97
C LYS A 72 7.36 -0.15 -32.02
N ASP A 73 7.66 -1.44 -31.89
CA ASP A 73 8.54 -2.17 -32.81
C ASP A 73 7.74 -2.80 -33.96
N GLY A 74 6.42 -2.62 -33.99
CA GLY A 74 5.51 -3.18 -35.00
C GLY A 74 5.05 -4.61 -34.70
N ASN A 75 5.43 -5.20 -33.57
CA ASN A 75 5.05 -6.56 -33.21
C ASN A 75 3.60 -6.61 -32.71
N LYS A 76 2.81 -7.56 -33.23
CA LYS A 76 1.42 -7.80 -32.79
C LYS A 76 1.38 -8.26 -31.33
N LEU A 77 0.42 -7.74 -30.57
CA LEU A 77 0.11 -8.22 -29.23
C LEU A 77 -0.74 -9.49 -29.31
N ASN A 78 -0.23 -10.59 -28.78
CA ASN A 78 -0.90 -11.90 -28.90
C ASN A 78 -2.12 -12.04 -27.97
N ASN A 79 -2.20 -11.21 -26.92
CA ASN A 79 -3.11 -11.37 -25.78
C ASN A 79 -4.34 -10.46 -25.82
N ILE A 80 -4.70 -10.00 -27.02
CA ILE A 80 -5.90 -9.21 -27.25
C ILE A 80 -7.11 -10.13 -27.37
N ASN A 81 -8.10 -9.91 -26.51
CA ASN A 81 -9.44 -10.45 -26.64
C ASN A 81 -10.32 -9.43 -27.38
N ILE A 82 -11.00 -9.88 -28.42
CA ILE A 82 -11.87 -9.09 -29.27
C ILE A 82 -13.31 -9.50 -28.98
N ILE A 83 -14.12 -8.57 -28.52
CA ILE A 83 -15.53 -8.81 -28.19
C ILE A 83 -16.36 -7.87 -29.06
N THR A 84 -17.44 -8.36 -29.66
CA THR A 84 -18.31 -7.53 -30.49
C THR A 84 -19.77 -7.66 -30.11
N ASP A 85 -20.49 -6.56 -30.27
CA ASP A 85 -21.94 -6.47 -30.20
C ASP A 85 -22.38 -5.56 -31.36
N LYS A 86 -22.88 -6.18 -32.44
CA LYS A 86 -23.29 -5.51 -33.68
C LYS A 86 -22.19 -4.63 -34.28
N ASN A 87 -22.37 -3.31 -34.21
CA ASN A 87 -21.45 -2.33 -34.75
C ASN A 87 -20.38 -1.89 -33.74
N ILE A 88 -20.36 -2.45 -32.52
CA ILE A 88 -19.38 -2.12 -31.50
C ILE A 88 -18.38 -3.26 -31.36
N VAL A 89 -17.09 -2.93 -31.43
CA VAL A 89 -15.98 -3.83 -31.16
C VAL A 89 -15.19 -3.33 -29.96
N ARG A 90 -14.85 -4.24 -29.05
CA ARG A 90 -14.04 -3.98 -27.87
C ARG A 90 -12.75 -4.78 -27.91
N LEU A 91 -11.63 -4.09 -27.74
CA LEU A 91 -10.32 -4.72 -27.62
C LEU A 91 -9.87 -4.66 -26.17
N LYS A 92 -9.70 -5.83 -25.56
CA LYS A 92 -9.21 -5.98 -24.18
C LYS A 92 -7.88 -6.71 -24.20
N ASN A 93 -6.81 -6.03 -23.82
CA ASN A 93 -5.54 -6.70 -23.56
C ASN A 93 -5.64 -7.49 -22.25
N SER A 94 -5.17 -8.73 -22.25
CA SER A 94 -5.16 -9.58 -21.06
C SER A 94 -4.05 -9.19 -20.07
N TYR A 95 -3.04 -8.46 -20.56
CA TYR A 95 -1.95 -7.92 -19.76
C TYR A 95 -1.99 -6.38 -19.74
N ASP A 96 -1.27 -5.84 -18.77
CA ASP A 96 -1.05 -4.40 -18.66
C ASP A 96 -0.21 -3.90 -19.85
N TYR A 97 -0.66 -2.81 -20.46
CA TYR A 97 0.20 -2.04 -21.36
C TYR A 97 1.36 -1.43 -20.59
N ARG A 98 2.53 -1.35 -21.23
CA ARG A 98 3.69 -0.71 -20.61
C ARG A 98 3.54 0.82 -20.64
N ILE A 99 3.96 1.46 -19.56
CA ILE A 99 3.94 2.92 -19.42
C ILE A 99 5.00 3.51 -20.34
N ASN A 100 4.69 4.64 -20.98
CA ASN A 100 5.55 5.36 -21.92
C ASN A 100 5.97 4.54 -23.15
N GLU A 101 5.27 3.44 -23.43
CA GLU A 101 5.41 2.67 -24.66
C GLU A 101 4.28 3.07 -25.62
N GLU A 102 4.64 3.32 -26.89
CA GLU A 102 3.68 3.57 -27.95
C GLU A 102 3.11 2.26 -28.48
N TYR A 103 1.80 2.25 -28.67
CA TYR A 103 1.05 1.17 -29.29
C TYR A 103 0.22 1.73 -30.42
N THR A 104 -0.16 0.89 -31.39
CA THR A 104 -1.07 1.29 -32.46
C THR A 104 -2.16 0.25 -32.62
N ILE A 105 -3.42 0.67 -32.56
CA ILE A 105 -4.53 -0.16 -33.03
C ILE A 105 -4.50 -0.11 -34.55
N VAL A 106 -4.51 -1.28 -35.18
CA VAL A 106 -4.56 -1.43 -36.63
C VAL A 106 -5.88 -2.09 -36.98
N ILE A 107 -6.60 -1.51 -37.94
CA ILE A 107 -7.82 -2.06 -38.52
C ILE A 107 -7.61 -2.12 -40.03
N GLU A 108 -7.57 -3.32 -40.58
CA GLU A 108 -7.32 -3.53 -42.00
C GLU A 108 -8.57 -3.29 -42.83
N GLU A 109 -8.38 -2.90 -44.10
CA GLU A 109 -9.45 -2.63 -45.06
C GLU A 109 -10.33 -3.86 -45.35
N ASN A 110 -9.80 -5.05 -45.10
CA ASN A 110 -10.48 -6.33 -45.32
C ASN A 110 -11.55 -6.66 -44.26
N LEU A 111 -11.67 -5.85 -43.19
CA LEU A 111 -12.77 -5.98 -42.24
C LEU A 111 -14.09 -5.65 -42.94
N LYS A 112 -15.12 -6.49 -42.75
CA LYS A 112 -16.41 -6.35 -43.43
C LYS A 112 -17.57 -6.11 -42.49
N SER A 113 -18.59 -5.43 -43.01
CA SER A 113 -19.92 -5.40 -42.40
C SER A 113 -20.70 -6.69 -42.68
N THR A 114 -21.80 -6.92 -41.95
CA THR A 114 -22.73 -8.03 -42.22
C THR A 114 -23.35 -7.98 -43.61
N LYS A 115 -23.30 -6.84 -44.28
CA LYS A 115 -23.69 -6.66 -45.70
C LYS A 115 -22.54 -6.93 -46.68
N LYS A 116 -21.44 -7.52 -46.19
CA LYS A 116 -20.21 -7.88 -46.93
C LYS A 116 -19.49 -6.68 -47.58
N ILE A 117 -19.64 -5.50 -47.00
CA ILE A 117 -18.98 -4.26 -47.43
C ILE A 117 -17.67 -4.10 -46.66
N ASN A 118 -16.56 -3.83 -47.37
CA ASN A 118 -15.24 -3.57 -46.80
C ASN A 118 -15.16 -2.22 -46.08
N LEU A 119 -14.24 -2.11 -45.13
CA LEU A 119 -13.87 -0.82 -44.54
C LEU A 119 -13.32 0.12 -45.63
N ALA A 120 -13.77 1.37 -45.63
CA ALA A 120 -13.44 2.32 -46.69
C ALA A 120 -11.94 2.65 -46.80
N LYS A 121 -11.20 2.55 -45.68
CA LYS A 121 -9.75 2.74 -45.60
C LYS A 121 -9.22 2.03 -44.37
N ALA A 122 -8.07 1.37 -44.49
CA ALA A 122 -7.38 0.82 -43.32
C ALA A 122 -7.01 1.94 -42.34
N ILE A 123 -7.00 1.64 -41.04
CA ILE A 123 -6.83 2.65 -39.98
C ILE A 123 -5.70 2.27 -39.06
N LYS A 124 -4.85 3.25 -38.77
CA LYS A 124 -3.88 3.19 -37.66
C LYS A 124 -4.25 4.23 -36.62
N PHE A 125 -4.37 3.78 -35.38
CA PHE A 125 -4.69 4.65 -34.26
C PHE A 125 -3.64 4.51 -33.16
N PRO A 126 -2.63 5.38 -33.15
CA PRO A 126 -1.58 5.36 -32.16
C PRO A 126 -2.09 5.80 -30.78
N PHE A 127 -1.55 5.17 -29.74
CA PHE A 127 -1.81 5.55 -28.35
C PHE A 127 -0.60 5.27 -27.46
N MET A 128 -0.58 5.90 -26.29
CA MET A 128 0.43 5.65 -25.27
C MET A 128 -0.21 5.64 -23.89
N ILE A 129 0.21 4.72 -23.02
CA ILE A 129 -0.14 4.79 -21.61
C ILE A 129 0.81 5.74 -20.92
N ARG A 130 0.27 6.82 -20.36
CA ARG A 130 1.00 7.75 -19.51
C ARG A 130 0.23 7.87 -18.21
N LEU A 131 0.85 7.39 -17.13
CA LEU A 131 0.31 7.54 -15.80
C LEU A 131 0.84 8.82 -15.18
N ASP A 132 -0.01 9.51 -14.43
CA ASP A 132 0.42 10.66 -13.64
C ASP A 132 1.22 10.18 -12.43
N ARG A 133 2.22 10.95 -12.03
CA ARG A 133 2.91 10.81 -10.74
C ARG A 133 2.28 11.83 -9.80
N PRO A 134 1.60 11.39 -8.72
CA PRO A 134 1.05 12.31 -7.73
C PRO A 134 2.16 13.13 -7.07
N VAL A 135 1.81 14.31 -6.59
CA VAL A 135 2.72 15.11 -5.75
C VAL A 135 3.01 14.34 -4.46
N ALA A 136 4.26 14.40 -3.99
CA ALA A 136 4.65 13.82 -2.72
C ALA A 136 3.76 14.35 -1.58
N PRO A 137 3.33 13.49 -0.64
CA PRO A 137 2.51 13.96 0.46
C PRO A 137 3.34 14.80 1.44
N ASN A 138 2.63 15.50 2.33
CA ASN A 138 3.26 16.17 3.47
C ASN A 138 3.99 15.16 4.37
N SER A 139 4.97 15.63 5.15
CA SER A 139 5.67 14.78 6.11
C SER A 139 4.70 14.16 7.11
N PRO A 140 4.91 12.88 7.51
CA PRO A 140 4.06 12.25 8.51
C PRO A 140 4.17 12.94 9.87
N LYS A 141 3.08 12.93 10.63
CA LYS A 141 2.99 13.50 11.98
C LYS A 141 2.38 12.49 12.94
N SER A 142 2.80 12.49 14.20
CA SER A 142 2.20 11.64 15.24
C SER A 142 0.76 12.09 15.49
N LEU A 143 -0.17 11.13 15.48
CA LEU A 143 -1.53 11.32 15.94
C LEU A 143 -1.62 10.88 17.41
N GLY A 144 -1.70 11.86 18.30
CA GLY A 144 -1.73 11.62 19.74
C GLY A 144 -0.36 11.27 20.32
N ARG A 145 -0.38 10.77 21.57
CA ARG A 145 0.83 10.39 22.30
C ARG A 145 1.25 8.96 21.93
N PRO A 146 2.52 8.73 21.57
CA PRO A 146 3.07 7.38 21.45
C PRO A 146 2.90 6.56 22.72
N SER A 147 2.88 5.23 22.57
CA SER A 147 3.09 4.31 23.69
C SER A 147 4.56 3.83 23.70
N SER A 148 4.90 2.86 24.53
CA SER A 148 6.21 2.20 24.51
C SER A 148 6.47 1.36 23.27
N SER A 149 5.41 0.90 22.59
CA SER A 149 5.53 0.02 21.41
C SER A 149 4.69 0.41 20.21
N THR A 150 3.95 1.51 20.29
CA THR A 150 3.07 1.94 19.22
C THR A 150 3.20 3.42 18.93
N ILE A 151 3.24 3.73 17.63
CA ILE A 151 3.11 5.09 17.10
C ILE A 151 2.01 5.06 16.06
N LYS A 152 1.00 5.93 16.23
CA LYS A 152 -0.02 6.19 15.21
C LYS A 152 0.30 7.50 14.52
N LEU A 153 0.26 7.52 13.19
CA LEU A 153 0.46 8.72 12.40
C LEU A 153 -0.88 9.32 11.96
N GLU A 154 -0.91 10.60 11.63
CA GLU A 154 -2.03 11.22 10.93
C GLU A 154 -2.25 10.52 9.58
N GLU A 155 -3.50 10.23 9.25
CA GLU A 155 -3.83 9.54 8.00
C GLU A 155 -3.64 10.49 6.80
N ILE A 156 -2.95 10.00 5.79
CA ILE A 156 -2.74 10.64 4.50
C ILE A 156 -3.44 9.74 3.49
N LYS A 157 -4.53 10.24 2.91
CA LYS A 157 -5.40 9.45 2.05
C LYS A 157 -4.64 8.86 0.86
N GLY A 158 -4.68 7.54 0.74
CA GLY A 158 -4.03 6.80 -0.35
C GLY A 158 -2.50 6.70 -0.24
N ALA A 159 -1.93 7.06 0.92
CA ALA A 159 -0.53 6.88 1.19
C ALA A 159 -0.21 5.50 1.75
N GLU A 160 1.05 5.13 1.62
CA GLU A 160 1.72 4.09 2.39
C GLU A 160 2.88 4.71 3.17
N TYR A 161 3.30 4.05 4.24
CA TYR A 161 4.25 4.56 5.23
C TYR A 161 5.41 3.61 5.45
N SER A 162 6.57 4.15 5.82
CA SER A 162 7.71 3.35 6.27
C SER A 162 8.44 4.06 7.41
N ILE A 163 9.09 3.26 8.27
CA ILE A 163 10.14 3.74 9.17
C ILE A 163 11.34 4.11 8.29
N TYR A 164 11.84 5.32 8.47
CA TYR A 164 13.01 5.86 7.77
C TYR A 164 14.28 5.66 8.60
N SER A 165 14.22 5.94 9.90
CA SER A 165 15.33 5.74 10.82
C SER A 165 14.87 5.42 12.25
N ILE A 166 15.76 4.81 13.01
CA ILE A 166 15.63 4.53 14.45
C ILE A 166 16.88 5.07 15.15
N ASP A 167 16.74 5.95 16.12
CA ASP A 167 17.84 6.67 16.79
C ASP A 167 18.83 7.28 15.78
N ASP A 168 18.29 7.93 14.75
CA ASP A 168 19.02 8.52 13.61
C ASP A 168 19.86 7.53 12.78
N ILE A 169 19.73 6.22 13.01
CA ILE A 169 20.30 5.17 12.16
C ILE A 169 19.31 4.87 11.02
N LEU A 170 19.74 5.14 9.78
CA LEU A 170 18.94 4.89 8.58
C LEU A 170 18.62 3.42 8.42
N MET A 171 17.40 3.13 7.97
CA MET A 171 17.03 1.78 7.57
C MET A 171 17.70 1.43 6.24
N SER A 172 18.25 0.22 6.14
CA SER A 172 18.88 -0.28 4.92
C SER A 172 17.88 -0.42 3.77
N GLU A 173 16.62 -0.70 4.11
CA GLU A 173 15.49 -0.81 3.19
C GLU A 173 14.23 -0.22 3.84
N LEU A 174 13.41 0.45 3.03
CA LEU A 174 12.11 0.95 3.46
C LEU A 174 11.05 -0.14 3.30
N LYS A 175 10.43 -0.53 4.41
CA LYS A 175 9.34 -1.51 4.44
C LYS A 175 8.01 -0.76 4.46
N TRP A 176 7.37 -0.66 3.30
CA TRP A 176 6.12 0.05 3.13
C TRP A 176 4.92 -0.74 3.67
N GLN A 177 4.01 -0.03 4.35
CA GLN A 177 2.71 -0.55 4.80
C GLN A 177 1.59 0.45 4.54
N ASP A 178 0.39 -0.06 4.25
CA ASP A 178 -0.81 0.78 4.05
C ASP A 178 -1.32 1.39 5.36
N SER A 179 -1.07 0.73 6.50
CA SER A 179 -1.52 1.19 7.81
C SER A 179 -0.68 2.37 8.31
N ASN A 180 -1.34 3.38 8.87
CA ASN A 180 -0.70 4.50 9.58
C ASN A 180 -0.36 4.17 11.04
N VAL A 181 -0.53 2.92 11.48
CA VAL A 181 -0.21 2.46 12.83
C VAL A 181 1.00 1.54 12.79
N PHE A 182 2.04 1.92 13.52
CA PHE A 182 3.23 1.11 13.75
C PHE A 182 3.13 0.47 15.13
N VAL A 183 3.35 -0.85 15.19
CA VAL A 183 3.30 -1.67 16.40
C VAL A 183 4.64 -2.39 16.59
N ASP A 184 4.81 -3.09 17.71
CA ASP A 184 6.03 -3.83 18.06
C ASP A 184 7.30 -2.96 18.02
N LEU A 185 7.14 -1.66 18.29
CA LEU A 185 8.24 -0.73 18.41
C LEU A 185 8.98 -0.96 19.74
N LYS A 186 10.26 -0.58 19.77
CA LYS A 186 11.07 -0.65 20.97
C LYS A 186 10.79 0.59 21.84
N PRO A 187 10.73 0.43 23.17
CA PRO A 187 10.55 1.55 24.11
C PRO A 187 11.74 2.50 24.09
N ASN A 188 11.48 3.77 24.41
CA ASN A 188 12.51 4.81 24.52
C ASN A 188 13.41 4.92 23.27
N LYS A 189 12.82 4.88 22.08
CA LYS A 189 13.53 5.01 20.80
C LYS A 189 12.94 6.14 19.97
N PHE A 190 13.81 6.86 19.27
CA PHE A 190 13.39 7.90 18.33
C PHE A 190 13.15 7.29 16.96
N TYR A 191 11.93 7.43 16.46
CA TYR A 191 11.54 6.98 15.13
C TYR A 191 11.31 8.18 14.22
N ARG A 192 11.76 8.06 12.96
CA ARG A 192 11.36 8.97 11.88
C ARG A 192 10.64 8.20 10.80
N PHE A 193 9.65 8.81 10.20
CA PHE A 193 8.78 8.20 9.21
C PHE A 193 8.80 8.98 7.91
N VAL A 194 8.51 8.27 6.84
CA VAL A 194 8.22 8.84 5.52
C VAL A 194 6.93 8.25 4.98
N ALA A 195 6.28 8.98 4.08
CA ALA A 195 5.11 8.54 3.35
C ALA A 195 5.29 8.74 1.84
N ARG A 196 4.51 8.03 1.04
CA ARG A 196 4.31 8.33 -0.38
C ARG A 196 2.89 7.94 -0.79
N ILE A 197 2.34 8.59 -1.82
CA ILE A 197 1.09 8.13 -2.44
C ILE A 197 1.38 6.82 -3.15
N LYS A 198 0.59 5.80 -2.83
CA LYS A 198 0.74 4.44 -3.35
C LYS A 198 0.47 4.38 -4.86
N GLU A 199 1.21 3.52 -5.57
CA GLU A 199 0.92 3.18 -6.96
C GLU A 199 -0.47 2.54 -7.09
N THR A 200 -1.23 2.93 -8.11
CA THR A 200 -2.49 2.26 -8.48
C THR A 200 -2.47 1.87 -9.95
N SER A 201 -3.57 1.31 -10.48
CA SER A 201 -3.69 1.04 -11.91
C SER A 201 -3.61 2.30 -12.78
N ASN A 202 -3.84 3.48 -12.18
CA ASN A 202 -4.05 4.74 -12.89
C ASN A 202 -3.01 5.82 -12.56
N ASN A 203 -2.09 5.58 -11.64
CA ASN A 203 -1.01 6.50 -11.29
C ASN A 203 0.23 5.71 -10.87
N LEU A 204 1.39 6.32 -11.04
CA LEU A 204 2.62 5.86 -10.40
C LEU A 204 2.57 6.18 -8.91
N GLU A 205 3.46 5.58 -8.12
CA GLU A 205 3.76 6.08 -6.79
C GLU A 205 4.30 7.52 -6.85
N SER A 206 3.98 8.33 -5.85
CA SER A 206 4.61 9.65 -5.73
C SER A 206 6.07 9.53 -5.33
N ASP A 207 6.78 10.65 -5.39
CA ASP A 207 8.04 10.79 -4.66
C ASP A 207 7.77 10.69 -3.14
N ILE A 208 8.83 10.37 -2.40
CA ILE A 208 8.77 10.23 -0.94
C ILE A 208 8.57 11.62 -0.31
N SER A 209 7.76 11.69 0.74
CA SER A 209 7.57 12.90 1.54
C SER A 209 8.88 13.40 2.15
N LEU A 210 8.85 14.61 2.70
CA LEU A 210 9.84 14.99 3.69
C LEU A 210 9.78 14.03 4.91
N ILE A 211 10.93 13.83 5.55
CA ILE A 211 11.07 12.99 6.74
C ILE A 211 10.30 13.67 7.89
N SER A 212 9.62 12.88 8.73
CA SER A 212 8.95 13.41 9.92
C SER A 212 9.94 13.98 10.93
N GLU A 213 9.44 14.83 11.83
CA GLU A 213 10.10 15.10 13.11
C GLU A 213 10.32 13.79 13.89
N PRO A 214 11.34 13.73 14.78
CA PRO A 214 11.61 12.52 15.54
C PRO A 214 10.48 12.30 16.56
N ILE A 215 9.91 11.11 16.56
CA ILE A 215 8.85 10.72 17.49
C ILE A 215 9.43 9.66 18.41
N GLN A 216 9.48 9.97 19.70
CA GLN A 216 9.99 9.04 20.70
C GLN A 216 8.87 8.15 21.22
N THR A 217 9.09 6.83 21.25
CA THR A 217 8.25 5.93 22.03
C THR A 217 8.45 6.20 23.52
N ASN A 218 7.40 5.97 24.33
CA ASN A 218 7.55 6.09 25.78
C ASN A 218 8.54 5.06 26.30
N SER A 219 9.15 5.33 27.45
CA SER A 219 9.88 4.31 28.19
C SER A 219 8.91 3.27 28.76
N ASP A 220 9.37 2.03 28.82
CA ASP A 220 8.71 1.03 29.64
C ASP A 220 8.79 1.43 31.12
N SER A 221 7.74 1.15 31.87
CA SER A 221 7.60 1.45 33.28
C SER A 221 6.91 0.31 34.01
N VAL A 222 7.27 0.18 35.28
CA VAL A 222 6.55 -0.64 36.25
C VAL A 222 6.40 0.18 37.53
N THR A 223 5.19 0.17 38.07
CA THR A 223 4.88 0.70 39.38
C THR A 223 4.51 -0.49 40.25
N VAL A 224 5.17 -0.59 41.42
CA VAL A 224 4.83 -1.61 42.41
C VAL A 224 4.38 -0.92 43.69
N THR A 225 3.11 -1.11 44.02
CA THR A 225 2.49 -0.57 45.23
C THR A 225 2.40 -1.68 46.27
N PHE A 226 3.06 -1.48 47.41
CA PHE A 226 2.97 -2.37 48.55
C PHE A 226 1.66 -2.14 49.31
N VAL A 227 0.90 -3.22 49.51
CA VAL A 227 -0.37 -3.27 50.23
C VAL A 227 -0.15 -4.12 51.49
N SER A 228 -0.21 -3.47 52.66
CA SER A 228 -0.04 -4.16 53.94
C SER A 228 -1.20 -5.15 54.19
N LYS A 229 -0.88 -6.38 54.62
CA LYS A 229 -1.89 -7.37 55.06
C LYS A 229 -1.80 -7.72 56.54
N VAL A 230 -0.64 -7.52 57.18
CA VAL A 230 -0.43 -7.84 58.61
C VAL A 230 0.50 -6.80 59.23
N SER A 231 0.01 -6.13 60.28
CA SER A 231 0.82 -5.25 61.13
C SER A 231 1.02 -5.92 62.50
N ILE A 232 2.26 -6.00 62.96
CA ILE A 232 2.59 -6.45 64.32
C ILE A 232 3.28 -5.27 65.02
N GLY A 233 2.52 -4.50 65.81
CA GLY A 233 3.01 -3.22 66.34
C GLY A 233 3.35 -2.24 65.22
N ASP A 234 4.52 -1.60 65.30
CA ASP A 234 5.03 -0.67 64.27
C ASP A 234 5.73 -1.38 63.09
N MET A 235 5.84 -2.71 63.12
CA MET A 235 6.43 -3.47 62.02
C MET A 235 5.36 -3.94 61.03
N ILE A 236 5.60 -3.66 59.75
CA ILE A 236 4.86 -4.24 58.62
C ILE A 236 5.78 -5.29 57.96
N PRO A 237 5.83 -6.53 58.48
CA PRO A 237 6.79 -7.52 57.98
C PRO A 237 6.38 -8.11 56.62
N PHE A 238 5.08 -8.14 56.29
CA PHE A 238 4.58 -8.79 55.09
C PHE A 238 3.37 -8.08 54.48
N GLY A 239 3.28 -8.13 53.16
CA GLY A 239 2.15 -7.62 52.40
C GLY A 239 2.12 -8.20 50.99
N THR A 240 1.20 -7.69 50.19
CA THR A 240 1.09 -8.01 48.77
C THR A 240 1.48 -6.83 47.91
N ALA A 241 1.72 -7.06 46.62
CA ALA A 241 2.01 -6.00 45.67
C ALA A 241 0.85 -5.85 44.69
N LYS A 242 0.48 -4.60 44.39
CA LYS A 242 -0.20 -4.27 43.15
C LYS A 242 0.87 -3.86 42.13
N VAL A 243 0.90 -4.54 40.98
CA VAL A 243 1.86 -4.24 39.90
C VAL A 243 1.11 -3.66 38.72
N GLU A 244 1.50 -2.47 38.31
CA GLU A 244 0.98 -1.79 37.12
C GLU A 244 2.14 -1.57 36.15
N THR A 245 1.95 -1.87 34.87
CA THR A 245 3.01 -1.73 33.86
C THR A 245 2.45 -1.34 32.50
N ASN A 246 3.25 -0.59 31.72
CA ASN A 246 2.96 -0.31 30.31
C ASN A 246 3.75 -1.22 29.35
N VAL A 247 4.43 -2.26 29.88
CA VAL A 247 5.19 -3.19 29.06
C VAL A 247 4.23 -3.93 28.12
N PRO A 248 4.45 -3.87 26.80
CA PRO A 248 3.60 -4.54 25.82
C PRO A 248 3.61 -6.06 26.04
N ASN A 249 2.45 -6.71 25.90
CA ASN A 249 2.27 -8.16 26.09
C ASN A 249 2.64 -8.67 27.50
N ALA A 250 2.75 -7.78 28.49
CA ALA A 250 2.90 -8.18 29.88
C ALA A 250 1.70 -9.01 30.34
N TYR A 251 1.98 -10.19 30.90
CA TYR A 251 0.96 -11.13 31.36
C TYR A 251 1.15 -11.50 32.83
N SER A 252 2.38 -11.75 33.24
CA SER A 252 2.69 -12.13 34.62
C SER A 252 4.01 -11.51 35.08
N TYR A 253 4.27 -11.56 36.38
CA TYR A 253 5.46 -10.97 36.98
C TYR A 253 6.03 -11.83 38.11
N GLU A 254 7.30 -11.61 38.44
CA GLU A 254 7.98 -12.09 39.65
C GLU A 254 8.67 -10.89 40.32
N LEU A 255 8.60 -10.82 41.65
CA LEU A 255 9.33 -9.82 42.44
C LEU A 255 10.54 -10.48 43.07
N ILE A 256 11.69 -9.82 42.94
CA ILE A 256 12.94 -10.24 43.56
C ILE A 256 13.29 -9.20 44.62
N TYR A 257 13.35 -9.61 45.87
CA TYR A 257 13.60 -8.71 47.00
C TYR A 257 14.77 -9.20 47.84
N LYS A 258 15.49 -8.25 48.46
CA LYS A 258 16.63 -8.54 49.34
C LYS A 258 16.18 -8.53 50.80
N LEU A 259 16.60 -9.55 51.54
CA LEU A 259 16.45 -9.64 52.99
C LEU A 259 17.57 -8.86 53.69
N SER A 260 17.40 -8.58 55.00
CA SER A 260 18.38 -7.87 55.82
C SER A 260 19.77 -8.53 55.88
N GLY A 261 19.86 -9.84 55.61
CA GLY A 261 21.12 -10.58 55.47
C GLY A 261 21.72 -10.60 54.06
N GLY A 262 21.15 -9.86 53.11
CA GLY A 262 21.60 -9.79 51.71
C GLY A 262 21.12 -10.91 50.79
N ALA A 263 20.50 -11.97 51.34
CA ALA A 263 19.86 -13.03 50.57
C ALA A 263 18.73 -12.47 49.68
N LYS A 264 18.62 -12.96 48.44
CA LYS A 264 17.53 -12.63 47.52
C LYS A 264 16.46 -13.71 47.59
N GLU A 265 15.20 -13.28 47.63
CA GLU A 265 14.02 -14.13 47.53
C GLU A 265 13.23 -13.76 46.27
N VAL A 266 12.47 -14.70 45.73
CA VAL A 266 11.66 -14.52 44.52
C VAL A 266 10.23 -14.96 44.82
N THR A 267 9.24 -14.12 44.49
CA THR A 267 7.83 -14.50 44.61
C THR A 267 7.47 -15.56 43.57
N PRO A 268 6.43 -16.38 43.81
CA PRO A 268 5.80 -17.13 42.73
C PRO A 268 5.40 -16.20 41.57
N ARG A 269 5.48 -16.75 40.36
CA ARG A 269 5.01 -16.04 39.17
C ARG A 269 3.51 -15.79 39.28
N THR A 270 3.12 -14.53 39.14
CA THR A 270 1.74 -14.08 39.37
C THR A 270 1.22 -13.34 38.15
N VAL A 271 0.01 -13.67 37.71
CA VAL A 271 -0.65 -12.97 36.59
C VAL A 271 -0.96 -11.54 37.01
N ILE A 272 -0.78 -10.58 36.11
CA ILE A 272 -1.08 -9.16 36.37
C ILE A 272 -2.60 -9.00 36.57
N ASP A 273 -3.01 -8.09 37.46
CA ASP A 273 -4.42 -7.77 37.76
C ASP A 273 -5.28 -8.91 38.35
N VAL A 274 -4.68 -9.93 38.97
CA VAL A 274 -5.43 -10.93 39.77
C VAL A 274 -5.64 -10.48 41.22
N GLU A 275 -6.68 -10.99 41.88
CA GLU A 275 -6.93 -10.67 43.31
C GLU A 275 -5.91 -11.34 44.24
N ASP A 276 -5.46 -12.55 43.92
CA ASP A 276 -4.53 -13.33 44.74
C ASP A 276 -3.07 -12.98 44.42
N GLN A 277 -2.59 -11.92 45.07
CA GLN A 277 -1.23 -11.41 44.92
C GLN A 277 -0.28 -12.10 45.91
N PRO A 278 0.99 -12.35 45.52
CA PRO A 278 1.93 -13.10 46.34
C PRO A 278 2.32 -12.31 47.60
N LEU A 279 2.42 -13.02 48.72
CA LEU A 279 2.90 -12.44 49.97
C LEU A 279 4.43 -12.31 49.90
N PHE A 280 4.95 -11.13 50.27
CA PHE A 280 6.39 -10.90 50.37
C PHE A 280 6.74 -9.93 51.50
N ARG A 281 8.01 -9.89 51.87
CA ARG A 281 8.51 -8.98 52.92
C ARG A 281 8.71 -7.58 52.37
N TYR A 282 8.30 -6.57 53.14
CA TYR A 282 8.56 -5.19 52.76
C TYR A 282 10.07 -4.91 52.64
N THR A 283 10.44 -4.29 51.54
CA THR A 283 11.76 -3.70 51.28
C THR A 283 11.54 -2.39 50.52
N GLU A 284 12.47 -1.44 50.61
CA GLU A 284 12.32 -0.19 49.87
C GLU A 284 12.47 -0.38 48.35
N TYR A 285 13.32 -1.34 47.94
CA TYR A 285 13.66 -1.60 46.54
C TYR A 285 13.55 -3.08 46.19
N ILE A 286 13.04 -3.35 45.00
CA ILE A 286 12.89 -4.69 44.42
C ILE A 286 13.33 -4.72 42.95
N ASP A 287 13.69 -5.89 42.45
CA ASP A 287 13.77 -6.13 40.99
C ASP A 287 12.43 -6.77 40.55
N VAL A 288 11.96 -6.43 39.35
CA VAL A 288 10.70 -6.95 38.79
C VAL A 288 10.99 -7.60 37.44
N ASN A 289 10.64 -8.87 37.33
CA ASN A 289 10.65 -9.58 36.06
C ASN A 289 9.23 -9.60 35.49
N ILE A 290 9.05 -9.24 34.22
CA ILE A 290 7.78 -9.29 33.50
C ILE A 290 7.85 -10.36 32.42
N TYR A 291 6.80 -11.17 32.33
CA TYR A 291 6.68 -12.30 31.41
C TYR A 291 5.46 -12.16 30.51
N ASP A 292 5.56 -12.72 29.30
CA ASP A 292 4.42 -12.87 28.40
C ASP A 292 3.52 -14.07 28.77
N ASN A 293 2.44 -14.27 28.01
CA ASN A 293 1.49 -15.36 28.23
C ASN A 293 2.05 -16.77 27.92
N LEU A 294 3.21 -16.85 27.29
CA LEU A 294 3.96 -18.09 27.05
C LEU A 294 5.01 -18.34 28.16
N GLY A 295 5.09 -17.45 29.15
CA GLY A 295 6.02 -17.56 30.26
C GLY A 295 7.46 -17.15 29.93
N ARG A 296 7.70 -16.45 28.82
CA ARG A 296 9.02 -15.92 28.44
C ARG A 296 9.27 -14.59 29.13
N LEU A 297 10.47 -14.38 29.67
CA LEU A 297 10.88 -13.10 30.26
C LEU A 297 10.99 -12.06 29.15
N ILE A 298 10.19 -10.99 29.22
CA ILE A 298 10.14 -9.92 28.21
C ILE A 298 10.73 -8.60 28.68
N GLN A 299 10.74 -8.34 30.00
CA GLN A 299 11.36 -7.14 30.56
C GLN A 299 11.82 -7.37 32.00
N GLN A 300 12.94 -6.74 32.38
CA GLN A 300 13.40 -6.68 33.75
C GLN A 300 13.57 -5.22 34.18
N PHE A 301 13.08 -4.90 35.37
CA PHE A 301 13.29 -3.62 36.04
C PHE A 301 14.12 -3.86 37.30
N ILE A 302 15.18 -3.09 37.50
CA ILE A 302 16.13 -3.28 38.60
C ILE A 302 16.00 -2.10 39.57
N ASN A 303 16.03 -2.37 40.87
CA ASN A 303 15.92 -1.35 41.92
C ASN A 303 14.65 -0.47 41.79
N VAL A 304 13.51 -1.08 41.51
CA VAL A 304 12.20 -0.42 41.53
C VAL A 304 11.86 -0.07 42.98
N LYS A 305 11.62 1.22 43.23
CA LYS A 305 11.19 1.69 44.56
C LYS A 305 9.73 1.31 44.81
N LEU A 306 9.45 0.64 45.93
CA LEU A 306 8.07 0.33 46.33
C LEU A 306 7.34 1.61 46.75
N GLN A 307 6.15 1.81 46.21
CA GLN A 307 5.22 2.82 46.70
C GLN A 307 4.43 2.24 47.87
N LYS A 308 4.35 2.95 49.00
CA LYS A 308 3.50 2.54 50.11
C LYS A 308 2.08 3.04 49.89
N GLN A 309 1.12 2.14 49.93
CA GLN A 309 -0.28 2.54 50.14
C GLN A 309 -0.46 2.74 51.65
N ILE A 310 -0.63 4.01 52.06
CA ILE A 310 -0.96 4.38 53.45
C ILE A 310 -2.42 4.01 53.73
#